data_AF-A0A6M7WJE5-F1
#
_entry.id   AF-A0A6M7WJE5-F1
#
_cell.length_a   1.000
_cell.length_b   1.000
_cell.length_c   1.000
_cell.angle_alpha   90.00
_cell.angle_beta   90.00
_cell.angle_gamma   90.00
#
_symmetry.space_group_name_H-M   'P 1'
#
loop_
_entity.id
_entity.type
_entity.pdbx_description
1 polymer ?
#
loop_
_entity_poly.entity_id
_entity_poly.type
_entity_poly.pdbx_seq_one_letter_code
_entity_poly.pdbx_strand_id
1 'polypeptide(L)'
;MGVIVIGEGIEDFGTASWFARWVIRYCIGEVGERPYLVNFKNQYDWGYNCIYVDQLASADLAEFAGLLHKFVLDFELDAPSYDREKFLAHAQHLSALVDTYVEKRKALGSTGAAE
;
A
#
# COMPACT_ATOMS: atom_id res chain seq x y z
N MET A 1 8.54 3.01 14.57
CA MET A 1 8.11 1.80 13.85
C MET A 1 6.76 2.12 13.24
N GLY A 2 6.58 1.90 11.94
CA GLY A 2 5.30 2.09 11.25
C GLY A 2 4.63 0.74 11.02
N VAL A 3 3.32 0.73 10.79
CA VAL A 3 2.55 -0.47 10.45
C VAL A 3 1.64 -0.16 9.27
N ILE A 4 1.56 -1.05 8.29
CA ILE A 4 0.50 -0.99 7.27
C ILE A 4 -0.47 -2.11 7.60
N VAL A 5 -1.70 -1.74 7.96
CA VAL A 5 -2.78 -2.67 8.22
C VAL A 5 -3.48 -2.93 6.90
N ILE A 6 -3.39 -4.16 6.38
CA ILE A 6 -3.86 -4.49 5.03
C ILE A 6 -5.23 -5.15 5.08
N GLY A 7 -5.48 -5.97 6.10
CA GLY A 7 -6.74 -6.63 6.36
C GLY A 7 -6.67 -7.52 7.58
N GLU A 8 -7.81 -8.11 7.96
CA GLU A 8 -7.85 -9.03 9.10
C GLU A 8 -6.83 -10.17 8.91
N GLY A 9 -5.84 -10.19 9.80
CA GLY A 9 -4.72 -11.15 9.80
C GLY A 9 -3.64 -10.91 8.73
N ILE A 10 -3.67 -9.77 8.02
CA ILE A 10 -2.66 -9.39 7.02
C ILE A 10 -2.13 -8.01 7.39
N GLU A 11 -0.91 -7.98 7.93
CA GLU A 11 -0.28 -6.78 8.47
C GLU A 11 1.20 -6.79 8.09
N ASP A 12 1.72 -5.64 7.68
CA ASP A 12 3.17 -5.43 7.53
C ASP A 12 3.72 -4.79 8.81
N PHE A 13 4.22 -5.64 9.70
CA PHE A 13 4.94 -5.25 10.92
C PHE A 13 6.43 -5.12 10.63
N GLY A 14 6.83 -3.97 10.10
CA GLY A 14 8.23 -3.78 9.70
C GLY A 14 8.43 -2.67 8.70
N THR A 15 7.35 -2.20 8.07
CA THR A 15 7.40 -0.99 7.28
C THR A 15 7.90 0.16 8.13
N ALA A 16 9.11 0.63 7.83
CA ALA A 16 9.60 1.82 8.49
C ALA A 16 8.72 3.01 8.12
N SER A 17 8.32 3.85 9.09
CA SER A 17 7.39 4.97 8.84
C SER A 17 7.86 5.89 7.70
N TRP A 18 9.17 5.97 7.45
CA TRP A 18 9.75 6.72 6.33
C TRP A 18 9.42 6.08 4.97
N PHE A 19 9.42 4.74 4.88
CA PHE A 19 9.08 4.00 3.66
C PHE A 19 7.62 4.24 3.29
N ALA A 20 6.70 4.10 4.25
CA ALA A 20 5.28 4.32 4.00
C ALA A 20 4.98 5.76 3.54
N ARG A 21 5.65 6.76 4.16
CA ARG A 21 5.57 8.16 3.70
C ARG A 21 6.08 8.33 2.27
N TRP A 22 7.10 7.58 1.88
CA TRP A 22 7.66 7.60 0.53
C TRP A 22 6.68 7.03 -0.50
N VAL A 23 6.10 5.86 -0.20
CA VAL A 23 5.04 5.25 -1.02
C VAL A 23 3.86 6.20 -1.20
N ILE A 24 3.35 6.80 -0.11
CA ILE A 24 2.22 7.73 -0.17
C ILE A 24 2.56 8.95 -1.05
N ARG A 25 3.76 9.52 -0.89
CA ARG A 25 4.21 10.65 -1.72
C ARG A 25 4.32 10.28 -3.19
N TYR A 26 4.86 9.10 -3.48
CA TYR A 26 4.93 8.59 -4.85
C TYR A 26 3.52 8.44 -5.43
N CYS A 27 2.60 7.76 -4.73
CA CYS A 27 1.22 7.60 -5.18
C CYS A 27 0.52 8.94 -5.44
N ILE A 28 0.69 9.93 -4.55
CA ILE A 28 0.15 11.28 -4.75
C ILE A 28 0.79 11.97 -5.96
N GLY A 29 2.10 11.78 -6.18
CA GLY A 29 2.79 12.30 -7.37
C GLY A 29 2.24 11.74 -8.68
N GLU A 30 1.82 10.47 -8.66
CA GLU A 30 1.33 9.76 -9.85
C GLU A 30 -0.13 10.05 -10.20
N VAL A 31 -1.04 10.10 -9.21
CA VAL A 31 -2.48 10.25 -9.45
C VAL A 31 -3.10 11.50 -8.84
N GLY A 32 -2.30 12.35 -8.20
CA GLY A 32 -2.75 13.52 -7.48
C GLY A 32 -3.32 13.21 -6.09
N GLU A 33 -3.93 14.21 -5.46
CA GLU A 33 -4.46 14.12 -4.10
C GLU A 33 -5.83 13.42 -4.06
N ARG A 34 -5.81 12.09 -4.10
CA ARG A 34 -7.01 11.28 -3.83
C ARG A 34 -7.40 11.38 -2.35
N PRO A 35 -8.70 11.39 -1.99
CA PRO A 35 -9.13 11.47 -0.60
C PRO A 35 -8.50 10.41 0.32
N TYR A 36 -8.37 9.16 -0.15
CA TYR A 36 -7.77 8.08 0.64
C TYR A 36 -6.25 8.26 0.82
N LEU A 37 -5.53 8.75 -0.18
CA LEU A 37 -4.10 9.04 -0.09
C LEU A 37 -3.83 10.22 0.85
N VAL A 38 -4.67 11.24 0.80
CA VAL A 38 -4.62 12.37 1.75
C VAL A 38 -4.89 11.88 3.17
N ASN A 39 -5.84 10.97 3.36
CA ASN A 39 -6.09 10.36 4.66
C ASN A 39 -4.87 9.57 5.17
N PHE A 40 -4.25 8.73 4.32
CA PHE A 40 -3.01 8.03 4.67
C PHE A 40 -1.89 8.98 5.08
N LYS A 41 -1.69 10.07 4.32
CA LYS A 41 -0.74 11.12 4.66
C LYS A 41 -1.05 11.74 6.03
N ASN A 42 -2.31 12.11 6.27
CA ASN A 42 -2.75 12.74 7.51
C ASN A 42 -2.57 11.82 8.73
N GLN A 43 -2.83 10.52 8.60
CA GLN A 43 -2.61 9.54 9.67
C GLN A 43 -1.14 9.54 10.12
N TYR A 44 -0.18 9.62 9.19
CA TYR A 44 1.23 9.75 9.54
C TYR A 44 1.61 11.13 10.09
N ASP A 45 1.01 12.20 9.59
CA ASP A 45 1.26 13.57 10.07
C ASP A 45 0.72 13.78 11.49
N TRP A 46 -0.38 13.11 11.84
CA TRP A 46 -0.96 13.10 13.19
C TRP A 46 -0.29 12.11 14.14
N GLY A 47 0.66 11.30 13.66
CA GLY A 47 1.48 10.42 14.49
C GLY A 47 0.89 9.04 14.77
N TYR A 48 -0.19 8.63 14.09
CA TYR A 48 -0.77 7.28 14.25
C TYR A 48 0.22 6.18 13.83
N ASN A 49 1.19 6.49 12.96
CA ASN A 49 2.17 5.55 12.43
C ASN A 49 1.57 4.32 11.72
N CYS A 50 0.26 4.33 11.44
CA CYS A 50 -0.43 3.28 10.72
C CYS A 50 -1.30 3.81 9.61
N ILE A 51 -1.51 2.98 8.58
CA ILE A 51 -2.53 3.18 7.55
C ILE A 51 -3.38 1.92 7.40
N TYR A 52 -4.66 2.13 7.10
CA TYR A 52 -5.68 1.08 7.03
C TYR A 52 -6.14 0.91 5.58
N VAL A 53 -5.57 -0.08 4.89
CA VAL A 53 -5.88 -0.39 3.48
C VAL A 53 -7.20 -1.17 3.36
N ASP A 54 -7.59 -1.89 4.40
CA ASP A 54 -8.83 -2.64 4.48
C ASP A 54 -10.08 -1.75 4.47
N GLN A 55 -9.94 -0.51 4.93
CA GLN A 55 -11.00 0.50 4.93
C GLN A 55 -11.25 1.13 3.56
N LEU A 56 -10.42 0.85 2.55
CA LEU A 56 -10.58 1.41 1.21
C LEU A 56 -11.82 0.84 0.51
N ALA A 57 -12.45 1.66 -0.33
CA ALA A 57 -13.42 1.17 -1.29
C ALA A 57 -12.72 0.26 -2.33
N SER A 58 -13.46 -0.64 -2.98
CA SER A 58 -12.86 -1.59 -3.94
C SER A 58 -12.12 -0.90 -5.09
N ALA A 59 -12.62 0.24 -5.56
CA ALA A 59 -11.98 1.03 -6.61
C ALA A 59 -10.65 1.65 -6.13
N ASP A 60 -10.65 2.26 -4.94
CA ASP A 60 -9.45 2.87 -4.35
C ASP A 60 -8.40 1.81 -4.00
N LEU A 61 -8.83 0.65 -3.52
CA LEU A 61 -7.95 -0.48 -3.25
C LEU A 61 -7.27 -0.98 -4.54
N ALA A 62 -8.02 -1.10 -5.63
CA ALA A 62 -7.48 -1.51 -6.92
C ALA A 62 -6.51 -0.45 -7.50
N GLU A 63 -6.83 0.84 -7.38
CA GLU A 63 -5.94 1.93 -7.78
C GLU A 63 -4.64 1.90 -6.94
N PHE A 64 -4.76 1.75 -5.62
CA PHE A 64 -3.62 1.68 -4.72
C PHE A 64 -2.72 0.48 -5.00
N ALA A 65 -3.31 -0.71 -5.25
CA ALA A 65 -2.55 -1.89 -5.66
C ALA A 65 -1.77 -1.62 -6.96
N GLY A 66 -2.43 -1.06 -7.98
CA GLY A 66 -1.77 -0.70 -9.25
C GLY A 66 -0.61 0.30 -9.07
N LEU A 67 -0.74 1.25 -8.14
CA LEU A 67 0.32 2.20 -7.82
C LEU A 67 1.50 1.54 -7.11
N LEU A 68 1.27 0.54 -6.25
CA LEU A 68 2.35 -0.24 -5.63
C LEU A 68 3.13 -1.04 -6.66
N HIS A 69 2.45 -1.67 -7.63
CA HIS A 69 3.12 -2.35 -8.75
C HIS A 69 3.98 -1.39 -9.56
N LYS A 70 3.44 -0.22 -9.90
CA LYS A 70 4.19 0.81 -10.62
C LYS A 70 5.41 1.30 -9.82
N PHE A 71 5.23 1.53 -8.52
CA PHE A 71 6.29 1.94 -7.62
C PHE A 71 7.45 0.94 -7.60
N VAL A 72 7.16 -0.36 -7.51
CA VAL A 72 8.17 -1.42 -7.56
C VAL A 72 8.95 -1.36 -8.88
N LEU A 73 8.25 -1.26 -10.02
CA LEU A 73 8.87 -1.22 -11.35
C LEU A 73 9.75 0.02 -11.55
N ASP A 74 9.27 1.22 -11.18
CA ASP A 74 10.03 2.45 -11.33
C ASP A 74 11.30 2.44 -10.46
N PHE A 75 11.21 1.86 -9.25
CA PHE A 75 12.35 1.74 -8.34
C PHE A 75 13.38 0.69 -8.79
N GLU A 76 12.94 -0.32 -9.57
CA GLU A 76 13.85 -1.25 -10.24
C GLU A 76 14.68 -0.56 -11.34
N LEU A 77 14.20 0.54 -11.92
CA LEU A 77 14.85 1.20 -13.05
C LEU A 77 15.83 2.32 -12.66
N ASP A 78 15.65 3.00 -11.51
CA ASP A 78 16.30 4.31 -11.27
C ASP A 78 16.97 4.53 -9.88
N ALA A 79 17.19 3.49 -9.07
CA ALA A 79 17.62 3.66 -7.67
C ALA A 79 19.15 3.73 -7.41
N PRO A 80 19.64 4.66 -6.56
CA PRO A 80 21.05 4.72 -6.10
C PRO A 80 21.40 3.61 -5.07
N SER A 81 22.69 3.27 -4.99
CA SER A 81 23.21 1.92 -4.67
C SER A 81 23.28 1.47 -3.20
N TYR A 82 23.04 2.31 -2.18
CA TYR A 82 23.40 1.92 -0.80
C TYR A 82 22.32 1.16 0.01
N ASP A 83 21.03 1.18 -0.40
CA ASP A 83 19.96 0.43 0.31
C ASP A 83 18.85 -0.12 -0.64
N ARG A 84 19.15 -0.20 -1.94
CA ARG A 84 18.18 -0.57 -2.99
C ARG A 84 17.52 -1.92 -2.74
N GLU A 85 18.29 -2.97 -2.46
CA GLU A 85 17.76 -4.33 -2.32
C GLU A 85 16.77 -4.44 -1.16
N LYS A 86 17.07 -3.79 -0.02
CA LYS A 86 16.16 -3.78 1.14
C LYS A 86 14.89 -2.99 0.83
N PHE A 87 15.03 -1.82 0.21
CA PHE A 87 13.90 -0.99 -0.13
C PHE A 87 12.96 -1.67 -1.14
N LEU A 88 13.54 -2.29 -2.18
CA LEU A 88 12.80 -3.06 -3.16
C LEU A 88 12.12 -4.28 -2.53
N ALA A 89 12.80 -4.99 -1.63
CA ALA A 89 12.19 -6.12 -0.91
C ALA A 89 10.98 -5.67 -0.07
N HIS A 90 11.06 -4.50 0.60
CA HIS A 90 9.92 -3.93 1.32
C HIS A 90 8.76 -3.57 0.37
N ALA A 91 9.05 -2.97 -0.79
CA ALA A 91 8.05 -2.61 -1.78
C ALA A 91 7.36 -3.84 -2.39
N GLN A 92 8.13 -4.84 -2.79
CA GLN A 92 7.63 -6.10 -3.31
C GLN A 92 6.80 -6.85 -2.26
N HIS A 93 7.26 -6.88 -1.00
CA HIS A 93 6.51 -7.49 0.10
C HIS A 93 5.17 -6.80 0.32
N LEU A 94 5.15 -5.47 0.42
CA LEU A 94 3.93 -4.69 0.58
C LEU A 94 2.96 -4.91 -0.60
N SER A 95 3.46 -4.86 -1.83
CA SER A 95 2.65 -5.10 -3.03
C SER A 95 1.99 -6.49 -2.99
N ALA A 96 2.76 -7.53 -2.66
CA ALA A 96 2.26 -8.90 -2.59
C ALA A 96 1.18 -9.08 -1.50
N LEU A 97 1.34 -8.43 -0.34
CA LEU A 97 0.33 -8.48 0.72
C LEU A 97 -0.98 -7.78 0.30
N VAL A 98 -0.88 -6.63 -0.36
CA VAL A 98 -2.06 -5.92 -0.88
C VAL A 98 -2.75 -6.73 -1.97
N ASP A 99 -2.01 -7.35 -2.90
CA ASP A 99 -2.57 -8.25 -3.90
C ASP A 99 -3.30 -9.44 -3.27
N THR A 100 -2.68 -10.07 -2.25
CA THR A 100 -3.30 -11.18 -1.51
C THR A 100 -4.63 -10.74 -0.89
N TYR A 101 -4.69 -9.53 -0.34
CA TYR A 101 -5.92 -8.97 0.22
C TYR A 101 -6.96 -8.64 -0.84
N VAL A 102 -6.55 -8.08 -1.98
CA VAL A 102 -7.44 -7.83 -3.14
C VAL A 102 -8.11 -9.12 -3.58
N GLU A 103 -7.34 -10.20 -3.75
CA GLU A 103 -7.88 -11.51 -4.15
C GLU A 103 -8.80 -12.11 -3.08
N LYS A 104 -8.45 -12.00 -1.79
CA LYS A 104 -9.32 -12.41 -0.67
C LYS A 104 -10.65 -11.66 -0.71
N ARG A 105 -10.62 -10.34 -0.94
CA ARG A 105 -11.84 -9.50 -1.01
C ARG A 105 -12.71 -9.84 -2.22
N LYS A 106 -12.11 -10.11 -3.38
CA LYS A 106 -12.84 -10.62 -4.56
C LYS A 106 -13.52 -11.94 -4.26
N ALA A 107 -12.83 -12.90 -3.64
CA ALA A 107 -13.40 -14.20 -3.29
C ALA A 107 -14.63 -14.09 -2.34
N LEU A 108 -14.57 -13.17 -1.37
CA LEU A 108 -15.68 -12.88 -0.45
C LEU A 108 -16.84 -12.15 -1.14
N GLY A 109 -16.57 -11.27 -2.11
CA GLY A 109 -17.62 -10.61 -2.91
C GLY A 109 -18.32 -11.56 -3.88
N SER A 110 -17.61 -12.53 -4.44
CA SER A 110 -18.14 -13.52 -5.38
C SER A 110 -19.04 -14.59 -4.73
N THR A 111 -18.98 -14.74 -3.40
CA THR A 111 -19.79 -15.72 -2.66
C THR A 111 -21.17 -15.19 -2.24
N GLY A 112 -21.47 -13.92 -2.51
CA GLY A 112 -22.77 -13.28 -2.23
C GLY A 112 -23.71 -13.12 -3.42
N ALA A 113 -23.40 -13.70 -4.59
CA ALA A 113 -24.20 -13.59 -5.82
C ALA A 113 -24.98 -14.87 -6.17
N ALA A 114 -25.36 -15.65 -5.16
CA ALA A 114 -26.22 -16.83 -5.29
C ALA A 114 -27.37 -16.75 -4.29
N GLU A 115 -28.34 -15.89 -4.57
CA GLU A 115 -29.70 -15.97 -4.03
C GLU A 115 -30.70 -15.88 -5.18
#